data_AF-A0A9W6I3A4-F1
#
_entry.id   AF-A0A9W6I3A4-F1
#
_cell.length_a   1.000
_cell.length_b   1.000
_cell.length_c   1.000
_cell.angle_alpha   90.00
_cell.angle_beta   90.00
_cell.angle_gamma   90.00
#
_symmetry.space_group_name_H-M   'P 1'
#
loop_
_entity.id
_entity.type
_entity.pdbx_description
1 polymer ?
#
loop_
_entity_poly.entity_id
_entity_poly.type
_entity_poly.pdbx_seq_one_letter_code
_entity_poly.pdbx_strand_id
1 'polypeptide(L)'
;MGFRMTGRSWLTAGQSLYVVVVVVAMSYAIGIAAEADRLVMAALPFGAAIVLALCWLPDRVELAAWSAVTVWILAPTYLAHGGMEYAALAVVVTLVLLGMFRSPWFLVAAWLLHPVWDVAVPRRLEPPMTDLPSACVLYDLLVAGYLAYRAYRGCLVSFGRDADRRSVPR
;
A
#
# COMPACT_ATOMS: atom_id res chain seq x y z
N MET A 1 31.93 20.18 13.14
CA MET A 1 31.29 19.69 11.91
C MET A 1 29.82 20.07 11.95
N GLY A 2 29.41 21.13 11.24
CA GLY A 2 28.00 21.54 11.17
C GLY A 2 27.33 20.84 9.99
N PHE A 3 26.38 19.94 10.26
CA PHE A 3 25.60 19.26 9.23
C PHE A 3 24.58 20.25 8.64
N ARG A 4 24.97 20.99 7.58
CA ARG A 4 24.01 21.82 6.83
C ARG A 4 23.14 20.90 5.97
N MET A 5 22.00 20.52 6.51
CA MET A 5 20.92 19.91 5.75
C MET A 5 20.41 20.91 4.71
N THR A 6 20.63 20.61 3.43
CA THR A 6 20.12 21.41 2.30
C THR A 6 18.59 21.39 2.26
N GLY A 7 17.93 22.40 1.68
CA GLY A 7 16.45 22.47 1.64
C GLY A 7 15.75 21.23 1.06
N ARG A 8 16.45 20.43 0.23
CA ARG A 8 15.95 19.18 -0.33
C ARG A 8 15.81 18.06 0.69
N SER A 9 16.67 18.01 1.72
CA SER A 9 16.61 16.95 2.75
C SER A 9 15.46 17.15 3.74
N TRP A 10 15.06 18.41 3.98
CA TRP A 10 13.90 18.72 4.82
C TRP A 10 12.58 18.29 4.17
N LEU A 11 12.45 18.48 2.85
CA LEU A 11 11.28 18.04 2.10
C LEU A 11 11.14 16.52 2.10
N THR A 12 12.26 15.78 1.93
CA THR A 12 12.24 14.32 2.00
C THR A 12 11.92 13.80 3.40
N ALA A 13 12.46 14.41 4.45
CA ALA A 13 12.16 14.02 5.82
C ALA A 13 10.68 14.26 6.18
N GLY A 14 10.13 15.40 5.76
CA GLY A 14 8.72 15.72 5.94
C GLY A 14 7.79 14.75 5.20
N GLN A 15 8.13 14.37 3.97
CA GLN A 15 7.36 13.39 3.19
C GLN A 15 7.40 11.99 3.82
N SER A 16 8.57 11.54 4.28
CA SER A 16 8.68 10.25 4.97
C SER A 16 7.86 10.23 6.26
N LEU A 17 7.96 11.29 7.07
CA LEU A 17 7.16 11.42 8.29
C LEU A 17 5.65 11.44 7.97
N TYR A 18 5.25 12.16 6.94
CA TYR A 18 3.87 12.19 6.48
C TYR A 18 3.34 10.80 6.13
N VAL A 19 4.08 10.02 5.34
CA VAL A 19 3.69 8.65 4.98
C VAL A 19 3.56 7.77 6.23
N VAL A 20 4.50 7.87 7.18
CA VAL A 20 4.42 7.12 8.45
C VAL A 20 3.16 7.49 9.21
N VAL A 21 2.85 8.78 9.33
CA VAL A 21 1.62 9.25 10.01
C VAL A 21 0.36 8.71 9.34
N VAL A 22 0.29 8.76 8.00
CA VAL A 22 -0.86 8.23 7.25
C VAL A 22 -1.04 6.73 7.48
N VAL A 23 0.05 5.96 7.41
CA VAL A 23 0.04 4.51 7.60
C VAL A 23 -0.40 4.12 9.02
N VAL A 24 0.14 4.79 10.04
CA VAL A 24 -0.23 4.57 11.44
C VAL A 24 -1.68 4.96 11.67
N ALA A 25 -2.11 6.13 11.22
CA ALA A 25 -3.49 6.59 11.36
C ALA A 25 -4.49 5.61 10.70
N MET A 26 -4.16 5.08 9.51
CA MET A 26 -4.99 4.09 8.84
C MET A 26 -5.07 2.78 9.63
N SER A 27 -3.96 2.32 10.21
CA SER A 27 -3.92 1.11 11.04
C SER A 27 -4.85 1.24 12.26
N TYR A 28 -4.82 2.39 12.95
CA TYR A 28 -5.72 2.68 14.06
C TYR A 28 -7.19 2.78 13.62
N ALA A 29 -7.46 3.44 12.48
CA ALA A 29 -8.82 3.58 11.96
C ALA A 29 -9.44 2.22 11.60
N ILE A 30 -8.66 1.31 11.01
CA ILE A 30 -9.08 -0.07 10.73
C ILE A 30 -9.39 -0.81 12.04
N GLY A 31 -8.53 -0.70 13.05
CA GLY A 31 -8.76 -1.31 14.37
C GLY A 31 -10.07 -0.85 15.03
N ILE A 32 -10.31 0.47 15.03
CA ILE A 32 -11.56 1.05 15.55
C ILE A 32 -12.78 0.56 14.76
N ALA A 33 -12.67 0.47 13.43
CA ALA A 33 -13.76 -0.03 12.59
C ALA A 33 -14.05 -1.53 12.80
N ALA A 34 -13.01 -2.33 13.09
CA ALA A 34 -13.14 -3.74 13.45
C ALA A 34 -13.88 -3.91 14.79
N GLU A 35 -13.49 -3.17 15.81
CA GLU A 35 -14.15 -3.19 17.12
C GLU A 35 -15.62 -2.74 17.05
N ALA A 36 -15.94 -1.87 16.10
CA ALA A 36 -17.30 -1.36 15.88
C ALA A 36 -18.17 -2.21 14.95
N ASP A 37 -17.65 -3.34 14.42
CA ASP A 37 -18.33 -4.19 13.43
C ASP A 37 -18.76 -3.41 12.16
N ARG A 38 -17.86 -2.54 11.68
CA ARG A 38 -18.12 -1.63 10.54
C ARG A 38 -17.09 -1.74 9.42
N LEU A 39 -16.25 -2.77 9.43
CA LEU A 39 -15.15 -2.92 8.46
C LEU A 39 -15.62 -2.84 7.01
N VAL A 40 -16.68 -3.57 6.65
CA VAL A 40 -17.19 -3.58 5.27
C VAL A 40 -17.68 -2.20 4.84
N MET A 41 -18.43 -1.50 5.71
CA MET A 41 -18.92 -0.15 5.42
C MET A 41 -17.78 0.87 5.34
N ALA A 42 -16.73 0.69 6.14
CA ALA A 42 -15.58 1.58 6.21
C ALA A 42 -14.52 1.32 5.11
N ALA A 43 -14.52 0.14 4.50
CA ALA A 43 -13.51 -0.28 3.53
C ALA A 43 -13.34 0.69 2.35
N LEU A 44 -14.44 1.04 1.67
CA LEU A 44 -14.39 1.99 0.55
C LEU A 44 -13.96 3.41 1.00
N PRO A 45 -14.53 4.00 2.07
CA PRO A 45 -14.05 5.25 2.63
C PRO A 45 -12.55 5.25 2.96
N PHE A 46 -12.04 4.18 3.59
CA PHE A 46 -10.63 4.07 3.93
C PHE A 46 -9.75 3.93 2.70
N GLY A 47 -10.17 3.13 1.71
CA GLY A 47 -9.47 3.01 0.42
C GLY A 47 -9.39 4.36 -0.30
N ALA A 48 -10.50 5.10 -0.36
CA ALA A 48 -10.51 6.44 -0.93
C ALA A 48 -9.60 7.40 -0.13
N ALA A 49 -9.66 7.36 1.20
CA ALA A 49 -8.87 8.22 2.07
C ALA A 49 -7.37 7.99 1.89
N ILE A 50 -6.89 6.74 1.82
CA ILE A 50 -5.46 6.48 1.60
C ILE A 50 -5.01 6.87 0.19
N VAL A 51 -5.85 6.66 -0.83
CA VAL A 51 -5.56 7.11 -2.19
C VAL A 51 -5.42 8.63 -2.21
N LEU A 52 -6.39 9.35 -1.65
CA LEU A 52 -6.34 10.82 -1.57
C LEU A 52 -5.17 11.32 -0.72
N ALA A 53 -4.76 10.58 0.32
CA ALA A 53 -3.60 10.92 1.12
C ALA A 53 -2.29 10.78 0.33
N LEU A 54 -2.19 9.86 -0.62
CA LEU A 54 -0.92 9.57 -1.30
C LEU A 54 -0.84 10.13 -2.73
N CYS A 55 -1.97 10.39 -3.39
CA CYS A 55 -2.01 10.68 -4.83
C CYS A 55 -1.35 12.01 -5.25
N TRP A 56 -1.19 12.94 -4.30
CA TRP A 56 -0.58 14.24 -4.54
C TRP A 56 0.94 14.25 -4.30
N LEU A 57 1.51 13.14 -3.84
CA LEU A 57 2.94 13.01 -3.67
C LEU A 57 3.65 12.98 -5.04
N PRO A 58 4.92 13.44 -5.12
CA PRO A 58 5.70 13.29 -6.34
C PRO A 58 5.81 11.81 -6.75
N ASP A 59 5.74 11.51 -8.05
CA ASP A 59 5.63 10.15 -8.63
C ASP A 59 6.51 9.07 -7.96
N ARG A 60 7.79 9.38 -7.67
CA ARG A 60 8.71 8.44 -6.98
C ARG A 60 8.41 8.28 -5.50
N VAL A 61 8.04 9.38 -4.83
CA VAL A 61 7.67 9.40 -3.42
C VAL A 61 6.35 8.67 -3.23
N GLU A 62 5.41 8.85 -4.15
CA GLU A 62 4.15 8.11 -4.17
C GLU A 62 4.39 6.61 -4.34
N LEU A 63 5.24 6.18 -5.29
CA LEU A 63 5.59 4.77 -5.43
C LEU A 63 6.23 4.20 -4.15
N ALA A 64 7.15 4.94 -3.53
CA ALA A 64 7.76 4.54 -2.27
C ALA A 64 6.73 4.46 -1.14
N ALA A 65 5.81 5.41 -1.07
CA ALA A 65 4.73 5.43 -0.09
C ALA A 65 3.82 4.22 -0.25
N TRP A 66 3.36 3.91 -1.47
CA TRP A 66 2.58 2.70 -1.74
C TRP A 66 3.33 1.42 -1.41
N SER A 67 4.64 1.39 -1.66
CA SER A 67 5.48 0.25 -1.29
C SER A 67 5.54 0.08 0.23
N ALA A 68 5.71 1.18 0.97
CA ALA A 68 5.70 1.18 2.43
C ALA A 68 4.33 0.78 3.01
N VAL A 69 3.24 1.29 2.46
CA VAL A 69 1.86 0.89 2.81
C VAL A 69 1.65 -0.59 2.55
N THR A 70 2.08 -1.09 1.40
CA THR A 70 1.92 -2.50 1.03
C THR A 70 2.66 -3.39 2.04
N VAL A 71 3.91 -3.05 2.38
CA VAL A 71 4.66 -3.78 3.41
C VAL A 71 4.01 -3.63 4.79
N TRP A 72 3.57 -2.44 5.19
CA TRP A 72 3.05 -2.22 6.53
C TRP A 72 1.67 -2.81 6.76
N ILE A 73 0.77 -2.72 5.79
CA ILE A 73 -0.63 -3.15 5.95
C ILE A 73 -0.78 -4.62 5.56
N LEU A 74 -0.16 -5.07 4.46
CA LEU A 74 -0.33 -6.45 4.01
C LEU A 74 0.66 -7.41 4.68
N ALA A 75 1.92 -7.05 4.90
CA ALA A 75 2.89 -8.02 5.44
C ALA A 75 2.50 -8.59 6.83
N PRO A 76 1.95 -7.79 7.77
CA PRO A 76 1.54 -8.31 9.07
C PRO A 76 0.40 -9.32 9.02
N THR A 77 -0.44 -9.34 7.97
CA THR A 77 -1.51 -10.37 7.84
C THR A 77 -0.94 -11.78 7.70
N TYR A 78 0.33 -11.88 7.32
CA TYR A 78 1.05 -13.14 7.14
C TYR A 78 2.00 -13.48 8.30
N LEU A 79 2.22 -12.55 9.24
CA LEU A 79 3.10 -12.75 10.38
C LEU A 79 2.31 -13.41 11.53
N ALA A 80 2.09 -14.73 11.51
CA ALA A 80 1.88 -15.55 12.72
C ALA A 80 1.40 -17.01 12.49
N HIS A 81 1.08 -17.47 11.27
CA HIS A 81 0.15 -18.60 11.16
C HIS A 81 0.68 -19.90 10.52
N GLY A 82 1.93 -19.94 10.03
CA GLY A 82 2.53 -21.17 9.49
C GLY A 82 3.41 -20.96 8.25
N GLY A 83 3.83 -22.08 7.64
CA GLY A 83 4.73 -22.08 6.48
C GLY A 83 4.11 -21.44 5.22
N MET A 84 2.79 -21.57 5.04
CA MET A 84 2.08 -20.98 3.90
C MET A 84 2.04 -19.46 3.98
N GLU A 85 1.91 -18.91 5.18
CA GLU A 85 1.88 -17.47 5.42
C GLU A 85 3.27 -16.86 5.26
N TYR A 86 4.34 -17.54 5.68
CA TYR A 86 5.70 -17.10 5.33
C TYR A 86 5.95 -17.11 3.83
N ALA A 87 5.39 -18.07 3.08
CA ALA A 87 5.48 -18.09 1.63
C ALA A 87 4.72 -16.89 1.01
N ALA A 88 3.51 -16.60 1.49
CA ALA A 88 2.73 -15.46 1.03
C ALA A 88 3.39 -14.12 1.38
N LEU A 89 3.97 -13.99 2.57
CA LEU A 89 4.83 -12.86 2.95
C LEU A 89 5.99 -12.69 1.97
N ALA A 90 6.72 -13.76 1.68
CA ALA A 90 7.83 -13.72 0.74
C ALA A 90 7.38 -13.28 -0.66
N VAL A 91 6.21 -13.74 -1.13
CA VAL A 91 5.60 -13.29 -2.38
C VAL A 91 5.30 -11.80 -2.34
N VAL A 92 4.63 -11.29 -1.30
CA VAL A 92 4.30 -9.86 -1.18
C VAL A 92 5.56 -8.99 -1.15
N VAL A 93 6.56 -9.35 -0.34
CA VAL A 93 7.84 -8.62 -0.29
C VAL A 93 8.53 -8.63 -1.66
N THR A 94 8.53 -9.78 -2.34
CA THR A 94 9.10 -9.89 -3.70
C THR A 94 8.37 -8.97 -4.68
N LEU A 95 7.04 -8.95 -4.65
CA LEU A 95 6.23 -8.08 -5.51
C LEU A 95 6.46 -6.61 -5.21
N VAL A 96 6.62 -6.22 -3.94
CA VAL A 96 6.96 -4.85 -3.57
C VAL A 96 8.33 -4.46 -4.12
N LEU A 97 9.36 -5.30 -3.94
CA LEU A 97 10.70 -5.02 -4.46
C LEU A 97 10.69 -4.91 -5.99
N LEU A 98 10.01 -5.82 -6.70
CA LEU A 98 9.83 -5.74 -8.15
C LEU A 98 9.03 -4.49 -8.55
N GLY A 99 8.06 -4.09 -7.73
CA GLY A 99 7.27 -2.86 -7.84
C GLY A 99 8.15 -1.62 -7.87
N MET A 100 8.99 -1.51 -6.84
CA MET A 100 9.90 -0.40 -6.61
C MET A 100 10.97 -0.30 -7.70
N PHE A 101 11.60 -1.41 -8.07
CA PHE A 101 12.83 -1.39 -8.88
C PHE A 101 12.63 -1.80 -10.34
N ARG A 102 11.51 -2.43 -10.70
CA ARG A 102 11.31 -2.98 -12.06
C ARG A 102 10.05 -2.45 -12.76
N SER A 103 8.89 -2.58 -12.13
CA SER A 103 7.61 -2.15 -12.73
C SER A 103 6.53 -1.94 -11.67
N PRO A 104 5.82 -0.79 -11.63
CA PRO A 104 4.74 -0.55 -10.67
C PRO A 104 3.59 -1.56 -10.78
N TRP A 105 3.46 -2.26 -11.90
CA TRP A 105 2.49 -3.34 -12.08
C TRP A 105 2.64 -4.50 -11.08
N PHE A 106 3.83 -4.70 -10.50
CA PHE A 106 3.98 -5.70 -9.43
C PHE A 106 3.29 -5.28 -8.12
N LEU A 107 3.19 -3.97 -7.84
CA LEU A 107 2.35 -3.50 -6.72
C LEU A 107 0.87 -3.75 -7.02
N VAL A 108 0.42 -3.45 -8.25
CA VAL A 108 -0.96 -3.77 -8.67
C VAL A 108 -1.25 -5.26 -8.44
N ALA A 109 -0.33 -6.14 -8.84
CA ALA A 109 -0.46 -7.57 -8.60
C ALA A 109 -0.51 -7.93 -7.11
N ALA A 110 0.30 -7.30 -6.25
CA ALA A 110 0.26 -7.53 -4.81
C ALA A 110 -1.13 -7.22 -4.22
N TRP A 111 -1.71 -6.09 -4.61
CA TRP A 111 -3.04 -5.68 -4.17
C TRP A 111 -4.17 -6.52 -4.77
N LEU A 112 -4.01 -7.10 -5.96
CA LEU A 112 -5.00 -8.02 -6.53
C LEU A 112 -4.90 -9.45 -5.97
N LEU A 113 -3.70 -9.89 -5.59
CA LEU A 113 -3.47 -11.22 -5.03
C LEU A 113 -3.89 -11.32 -3.56
N HIS A 114 -3.77 -10.22 -2.81
CA HIS A 114 -4.18 -10.18 -1.41
C HIS A 114 -5.66 -10.59 -1.17
N PRO A 115 -6.67 -10.01 -1.85
CA PRO A 115 -8.05 -10.41 -1.63
C PRO A 115 -8.33 -11.83 -2.12
N VAL A 116 -7.61 -12.31 -3.15
CA VAL A 116 -7.69 -13.72 -3.58
C VAL A 116 -7.19 -14.64 -2.47
N TRP A 117 -6.07 -14.29 -1.82
CA TRP A 117 -5.53 -15.03 -0.69
C TRP A 117 -6.47 -14.98 0.54
N ASP A 118 -7.08 -13.82 0.82
CA ASP A 118 -8.07 -13.64 1.90
C ASP A 118 -9.34 -14.46 1.72
N VAL A 119 -9.81 -14.63 0.49
CA VAL A 119 -11.02 -15.41 0.22
C VAL A 119 -10.71 -16.90 0.01
N ALA A 120 -9.59 -17.25 -0.63
CA ALA A 120 -9.31 -18.61 -1.04
C ALA A 120 -8.68 -19.48 0.07
N VAL A 121 -7.98 -18.88 1.03
CA VAL A 121 -7.32 -19.62 2.11
C VAL A 121 -8.18 -19.54 3.37
N PRO A 122 -8.81 -20.64 3.82
CA PRO A 122 -9.63 -20.64 5.03
C PRO A 122 -8.75 -20.37 6.25
N ARG A 123 -9.04 -19.29 6.99
CA ARG A 123 -8.33 -18.95 8.24
C ARG A 123 -9.34 -18.71 9.34
N ARG A 124 -8.96 -19.03 10.57
CA ARG A 124 -9.73 -18.63 11.75
C ARG A 124 -9.30 -17.23 12.14
N LEU A 125 -10.15 -16.26 11.84
CA LEU A 125 -9.97 -14.89 12.30
C LEU A 125 -10.61 -14.73 13.67
N GLU A 126 -10.06 -13.84 14.49
CA GLU A 126 -10.68 -13.48 15.77
C GLU A 126 -12.07 -12.86 15.53
N PRO A 127 -13.01 -12.94 16.49
CA PRO A 127 -14.39 -12.48 16.30
C PRO A 127 -14.57 -11.08 15.68
N PRO A 128 -13.79 -10.04 16.02
CA PRO A 128 -13.96 -8.72 15.41
C PRO A 128 -13.44 -8.62 13.96
N MET A 129 -12.79 -9.67 13.44
CA MET A 129 -12.19 -9.69 12.10
C MET A 129 -12.88 -10.67 11.15
N THR A 130 -14.04 -11.22 11.49
CA THR A 130 -14.75 -12.17 10.61
C THR A 130 -15.10 -11.58 9.25
N ASP A 131 -15.38 -10.28 9.22
CA ASP A 131 -15.74 -9.53 8.02
C ASP A 131 -14.53 -8.98 7.23
N LEU A 132 -13.32 -9.21 7.74
CA LEU A 132 -12.08 -8.71 7.15
C LEU A 132 -11.92 -9.13 5.67
N PRO A 133 -12.18 -10.39 5.24
CA PRO A 133 -12.00 -10.76 3.84
C PRO A 133 -12.88 -9.94 2.88
N SER A 134 -14.13 -9.68 3.26
CA SER A 134 -15.07 -8.88 2.47
C SER A 134 -14.63 -7.42 2.42
N ALA A 135 -14.18 -6.86 3.54
CA ALA A 135 -13.64 -5.51 3.60
C ALA A 135 -12.36 -5.35 2.77
N CYS A 136 -11.45 -6.32 2.84
CA CYS A 136 -10.22 -6.37 2.05
C CYS A 136 -10.51 -6.40 0.55
N VAL A 137 -11.48 -7.20 0.07
CA VAL A 137 -11.87 -7.17 -1.35
C VAL A 137 -12.24 -5.76 -1.83
N LEU A 138 -13.05 -5.02 -1.06
CA LEU A 138 -13.46 -3.67 -1.44
C LEU A 138 -12.30 -2.67 -1.41
N TYR A 139 -11.52 -2.69 -0.32
CA TYR A 139 -10.38 -1.80 -0.13
C TYR A 139 -9.28 -2.05 -1.18
N ASP A 140 -8.92 -3.32 -1.37
CA ASP A 140 -7.84 -3.75 -2.25
C ASP A 140 -8.16 -3.50 -3.71
N LEU A 141 -9.39 -3.75 -4.16
CA LEU A 141 -9.80 -3.48 -5.55
C LEU A 141 -9.75 -1.98 -5.87
N LEU A 142 -10.12 -1.12 -4.92
CA LEU A 142 -10.03 0.32 -5.09
C LEU A 142 -8.55 0.76 -5.20
N VAL A 143 -7.70 0.29 -4.29
CA VAL A 143 -6.27 0.60 -4.31
C VAL A 143 -5.59 0.05 -5.57
N ALA A 144 -5.86 -1.20 -5.94
CA ALA A 144 -5.35 -1.82 -7.14
C ALA A 144 -5.80 -1.08 -8.40
N GLY A 145 -7.07 -0.66 -8.48
CA GLY A 145 -7.60 0.14 -9.59
C GLY A 145 -6.88 1.49 -9.73
N TYR A 146 -6.65 2.18 -8.60
CA TYR A 146 -5.88 3.42 -8.57
C TYR A 146 -4.43 3.21 -9.04
N LEU A 147 -3.74 2.21 -8.50
CA LEU A 147 -2.36 1.89 -8.87
C LEU A 147 -2.24 1.49 -10.35
N ALA A 148 -3.20 0.69 -10.85
CA ALA A 148 -3.26 0.29 -12.26
C ALA A 148 -3.43 1.50 -13.17
N TYR A 149 -4.33 2.43 -12.82
CA TYR A 149 -4.51 3.68 -13.55
C TYR A 149 -3.22 4.50 -13.58
N ARG A 150 -2.57 4.71 -12.42
CA ARG A 150 -1.33 5.49 -12.33
C ARG A 150 -0.15 4.82 -13.06
N ALA A 151 -0.05 3.49 -12.98
CA ALA A 151 0.94 2.71 -13.70
C ALA A 151 0.73 2.80 -15.22
N TYR A 152 -0.52 2.68 -15.68
CA TYR A 152 -0.89 2.84 -17.08
C TYR A 152 -0.55 4.24 -17.62
N ARG A 153 -0.81 5.29 -16.84
CA ARG A 153 -0.45 6.68 -17.17
C ARG A 153 1.06 6.97 -17.09
N GLY A 154 1.86 6.02 -16.60
CA GLY A 154 3.31 6.21 -16.44
C GLY A 154 3.69 7.17 -15.31
N CYS A 155 2.77 7.45 -14.38
CA CYS A 155 2.97 8.38 -13.26
C CYS A 155 3.59 7.71 -12.02
N LEU A 156 3.89 6.42 -12.08
CA LEU A 156 4.64 5.70 -11.06
C LEU A 156 5.98 5.30 -11.66
N VAL A 157 7.06 5.92 -11.20
CA VAL A 157 8.39 5.76 -11.78
C VAL A 157 9.25 4.90 -10.87
N SER A 158 9.58 3.69 -11.33
CA SER A 158 10.49 2.78 -10.62
C SER A 158 11.87 3.40 -10.39
N PHE A 159 12.49 3.06 -9.27
CA PHE A 159 13.86 3.45 -8.95
C PHE A 159 14.83 2.86 -9.97
N GLY A 160 15.89 3.61 -10.29
CA GLY A 160 16.90 3.21 -11.27
C GLY A 160 16.50 3.39 -12.75
N ARG A 161 15.24 3.71 -13.07
CA ARG A 161 14.87 4.24 -14.40
C ARG A 161 15.09 5.74 -14.43
N ASP A 162 15.71 6.24 -15.48
CA ASP A 162 15.66 7.67 -15.78
C ASP A 162 14.23 8.05 -16.13
N ALA A 163 13.78 9.20 -15.61
CA ALA A 163 12.46 9.74 -15.91
C ALA A 163 12.47 10.36 -17.31
N ASP A 164 12.72 9.55 -18.34
CA ASP A 164 12.95 10.03 -19.70
C ASP A 164 11.64 10.27 -20.48
N ARG A 165 10.55 10.63 -19.78
CA ARG A 165 9.25 10.90 -20.39
C ARG A 165 8.66 12.22 -19.92
N ARG A 166 9.18 13.30 -20.48
CA ARG A 166 8.41 14.54 -20.67
C ARG A 166 7.54 14.37 -21.92
N SER A 167 6.26 14.00 -21.80
CA SER A 167 5.28 14.26 -22.88
C SER A 167 3.81 14.04 -22.54
N VAL A 168 3.41 13.62 -21.34
CA VAL A 168 1.98 13.54 -21.01
C VAL A 168 1.59 14.73 -20.11
N PRO A 169 0.86 15.73 -20.63
CA PRO A 169 0.32 16.80 -19.79
C PRO A 169 -0.64 16.22 -18.75
N ARG A 170 -0.56 16.77 -17.54
CA ARG A 170 -1.44 16.44 -16.40
C ARG A 170 -2.86 16.93 -16.66
#